data_AF-A0A0A0BKU5-F1
#
_entry.id   AF-A0A0A0BKU5-F1
#
_cell.length_a   1.000
_cell.length_b   1.000
_cell.length_c   1.000
_cell.angle_alpha   90.00
_cell.angle_beta   90.00
_cell.angle_gamma   90.00
#
_symmetry.space_group_name_H-M   'P 1'
#
loop_
_entity.id
_entity.type
_entity.pdbx_description
1 polymer ?
#
loop_
_entity_poly.entity_id
_entity_poly.type
_entity_poly.pdbx_seq_one_letter_code
_entity_poly.pdbx_strand_id
1 'polypeptide(L)'
;MRLPTAGRTVVSFLGAATATVAARRLLDLTTAPVARSVTRTNHRGEDVSLLEGPAVTVGAITGLALSGAGALPVVVATTGGALFGLLDDLTEDVTTRRKGLRGHLGALARGELTTGGAKVLGIGATSLVAAALIHRGDGRGRAGRTLDVAVTGALVAGSANLLNLLDLRPGRALKALGVAASPWLRCGQRGGPATAALLGAA
;
A
#
# COMPACT_ATOMS: atom_id res chain seq x y z
N MET A 1 -5.94 15.40 -26.66
CA MET A 1 -5.85 14.04 -27.26
C MET A 1 -5.59 13.04 -26.13
N ARG A 2 -6.47 12.04 -25.90
CA ARG A 2 -6.25 11.05 -24.82
C ARG A 2 -5.25 9.99 -25.29
N LEU A 3 -4.20 9.72 -24.52
CA LEU A 3 -3.20 8.71 -24.85
C LEU A 3 -3.83 7.31 -24.98
N PRO A 4 -3.34 6.47 -25.91
CA PRO A 4 -3.73 5.05 -25.96
C PRO A 4 -3.33 4.34 -24.66
N THR A 5 -4.02 3.25 -24.31
CA THR A 5 -3.79 2.52 -23.05
C THR A 5 -2.33 2.08 -22.89
N ALA A 6 -1.67 1.63 -23.95
CA ALA A 6 -0.24 1.30 -23.93
C ALA A 6 0.65 2.50 -23.56
N GLY A 7 0.37 3.68 -24.13
CA GLY A 7 1.07 4.93 -23.79
C GLY A 7 0.87 5.32 -22.33
N ARG A 8 -0.36 5.20 -21.81
CA ARG A 8 -0.65 5.45 -20.39
C ARG A 8 0.07 4.45 -19.48
N THR A 9 0.16 3.18 -19.85
CA THR A 9 0.90 2.16 -19.09
C THR A 9 2.37 2.55 -18.93
N VAL A 10 3.03 2.92 -20.02
CA VAL A 10 4.45 3.34 -19.99
C VAL A 10 4.63 4.61 -19.17
N VAL A 11 3.80 5.64 -19.40
CA VAL A 11 3.88 6.91 -18.67
C VAL A 11 3.62 6.73 -17.18
N SER A 12 2.66 5.87 -16.80
CA SER A 12 2.35 5.60 -15.39
C SER A 12 3.50 4.88 -14.69
N PHE A 13 4.11 3.90 -15.36
CA PHE A 13 5.27 3.18 -14.83
C PHE A 13 6.47 4.11 -14.64
N LEU A 14 6.87 4.83 -15.70
CA LEU A 14 8.02 5.72 -15.65
C LEU A 14 7.81 6.90 -14.70
N GLY A 15 6.61 7.45 -14.67
CA GLY A 15 6.24 8.51 -13.73
C GLY A 15 6.31 8.04 -12.28
N ALA A 16 5.86 6.81 -11.99
CA ALA A 16 5.98 6.23 -10.66
C ALA A 16 7.43 5.97 -10.25
N ALA A 17 8.24 5.41 -11.14
CA ALA A 17 9.65 5.11 -10.88
C ALA A 17 10.46 6.38 -10.61
N THR A 18 10.31 7.38 -11.48
CA THR A 18 11.00 8.66 -11.34
C THR A 18 10.58 9.39 -10.06
N ALA A 19 9.28 9.43 -9.76
CA ALA A 19 8.78 10.03 -8.52
C ALA A 19 9.26 9.29 -7.27
N THR A 20 9.34 7.97 -7.28
CA THR A 20 9.89 7.19 -6.15
C THR A 20 11.35 7.54 -5.90
N VAL A 21 12.18 7.54 -6.95
CA VAL A 21 13.60 7.86 -6.82
C VAL A 21 13.78 9.31 -6.35
N ALA A 22 13.04 10.26 -6.92
CA ALA A 22 13.10 11.67 -6.53
C ALA A 22 12.65 11.87 -5.08
N ALA A 23 11.54 11.25 -4.67
CA ALA A 23 11.02 11.32 -3.31
C ALA A 23 12.02 10.73 -2.31
N ARG A 24 12.62 9.57 -2.62
CA ARG A 24 13.65 8.96 -1.78
C ARG A 24 14.85 9.88 -1.58
N ARG A 25 15.37 10.45 -2.67
CA ARG A 25 16.49 11.41 -2.59
C ARG A 25 16.13 12.65 -1.78
N LEU A 26 14.93 13.19 -1.95
CA LEU A 26 14.49 14.36 -1.20
C LEU A 26 14.31 14.04 0.29
N LEU A 27 13.72 12.88 0.60
CA LEU A 27 13.56 12.41 1.98
C LEU A 27 14.93 12.23 2.64
N ASP A 28 15.87 11.53 1.99
CA ASP A 28 17.23 11.34 2.51
C ASP A 28 17.93 12.69 2.81
N LEU A 29 17.78 13.69 1.93
CA LEU A 29 18.36 15.02 2.11
C LEU A 29 17.70 15.80 3.26
N THR A 30 16.38 15.69 3.42
CA THR A 30 15.61 16.47 4.40
C THR A 30 15.61 15.86 5.79
N THR A 31 15.75 14.53 5.90
CA THR A 31 15.80 13.82 7.18
C THR A 31 17.22 13.49 7.63
N ALA A 32 18.26 13.90 6.90
CA ALA A 32 19.66 13.75 7.32
C ALA A 32 19.92 14.20 8.78
N PRO A 33 19.32 15.30 9.30
CA PRO A 33 19.49 15.70 10.71
C PRO A 33 18.94 14.70 11.72
N VAL A 34 17.94 13.90 11.32
CA VAL A 34 17.24 12.91 12.16
C VAL A 34 17.48 11.49 11.67
N ALA A 35 18.55 11.24 10.92
CA ALA A 35 18.83 9.96 10.28
C ALA A 35 18.72 8.76 11.24
N ARG A 36 19.20 8.90 12.48
CA ARG A 36 19.15 7.84 13.51
C ARG A 36 17.74 7.46 13.96
N SER A 37 16.75 8.36 13.87
CA SER A 37 15.36 8.05 14.25
C SER A 37 14.53 7.52 13.08
N VAL A 38 15.09 7.50 11.86
CA VAL A 38 14.46 6.96 10.65
C VAL A 38 15.23 5.78 10.07
N THR A 39 16.16 5.22 10.84
CA THR A 39 16.87 3.99 10.50
C THR A 39 16.55 2.88 11.49
N ARG A 40 16.58 1.64 11.00
CA ARG A 40 16.36 0.43 11.80
C ARG A 40 17.41 -0.60 11.42
N THR A 41 17.93 -1.35 12.38
CA THR A 41 18.86 -2.44 12.09
C THR A 41 18.09 -3.68 11.63
N ASN A 42 18.49 -4.26 10.51
CA ASN A 42 17.85 -5.44 9.91
C ASN A 42 18.35 -6.77 10.54
N HIS A 43 17.82 -7.90 10.07
CA HIS A 43 18.21 -9.24 10.54
C HIS A 43 19.67 -9.63 10.27
N ARG A 44 20.39 -8.87 9.43
CA ARG A 44 21.82 -9.04 9.12
C ARG A 44 22.71 -8.07 9.91
N GLY A 45 22.13 -7.22 10.76
CA GLY A 45 22.88 -6.20 11.49
C GLY A 45 23.18 -4.94 10.68
N GLU A 46 22.57 -4.76 9.51
CA GLU A 46 22.77 -3.57 8.66
C GLU A 46 21.67 -2.55 8.94
N ASP A 47 22.02 -1.26 8.92
CA ASP A 47 21.04 -0.18 9.05
C ASP A 47 20.27 0.00 7.74
N VAL A 48 18.93 -0.05 7.84
CA VAL A 48 18.00 0.18 6.73
C VAL A 48 17.16 1.42 7.02
N SER A 49 16.85 2.16 5.97
CA SER A 49 16.02 3.37 6.05
C SER A 49 14.53 3.01 6.12
N LEU A 50 13.78 3.69 6.99
CA LEU A 50 12.33 3.61 7.07
C LEU A 50 11.62 4.48 6.01
N LEU A 51 12.39 5.23 5.20
CA LEU A 51 11.86 6.18 4.22
C LEU A 51 11.51 5.54 2.87
N GLU A 52 11.83 4.26 2.69
CA GLU A 52 11.52 3.52 1.46
C GLU A 52 10.01 3.44 1.22
N GLY A 53 9.24 3.09 2.24
CA GLY A 53 7.77 3.01 2.17
C GLY A 53 7.11 4.34 1.76
N PRO A 54 7.42 5.47 2.43
CA PRO A 54 6.97 6.79 2.01
C PRO A 54 7.35 7.17 0.57
N ALA A 55 8.59 6.88 0.14
CA ALA A 55 9.03 7.17 -1.22
C ALA A 55 8.24 6.37 -2.27
N VAL A 56 8.06 5.06 -2.06
CA VAL A 56 7.24 4.18 -2.91
C VAL A 56 5.80 4.68 -2.97
N THR A 57 5.27 5.18 -1.85
CA THR A 57 3.90 5.72 -1.80
C THR A 57 3.75 6.96 -2.68
N VAL A 58 4.70 7.90 -2.63
CA VAL A 58 4.71 9.09 -3.50
C VAL A 58 4.77 8.68 -4.97
N GLY A 59 5.63 7.71 -5.31
CA GLY A 59 5.70 7.15 -6.65
C GLY A 59 4.39 6.52 -7.10
N ALA A 60 3.80 5.66 -6.28
CA ALA A 60 2.57 4.97 -6.58
C ALA A 60 1.41 5.95 -6.83
N ILE A 61 1.23 6.96 -5.97
CA ILE A 61 0.18 7.98 -6.13
C ILE A 61 0.42 8.78 -7.42
N THR A 62 1.68 9.16 -7.70
CA THR A 62 2.05 9.89 -8.91
C THR A 62 1.73 9.08 -10.17
N GLY A 63 2.14 7.81 -10.22
CA GLY A 63 1.82 6.93 -11.33
C GLY A 63 0.32 6.67 -11.49
N LEU A 64 -0.41 6.53 -10.38
CA LEU A 64 -1.86 6.36 -10.40
C LEU A 64 -2.57 7.60 -10.96
N ALA A 65 -2.10 8.81 -10.64
CA ALA A 65 -2.60 10.04 -11.25
C ALA A 65 -2.39 10.07 -12.77
N LEU A 66 -1.27 9.51 -13.25
CA LEU A 66 -0.94 9.40 -14.67
C LEU A 66 -1.70 8.25 -15.38
N SER A 67 -2.25 7.29 -14.63
CA SER A 67 -2.96 6.12 -15.16
C SER A 67 -4.33 6.44 -15.78
N GLY A 68 -4.93 7.57 -15.35
CA GLY A 68 -6.20 8.09 -15.84
C GLY A 68 -7.37 7.89 -14.86
N ALA A 69 -8.60 8.07 -15.36
CA ALA A 69 -9.80 8.01 -14.53
C ALA A 69 -10.02 6.60 -13.94
N GLY A 70 -10.53 6.56 -12.69
CA GLY A 70 -10.87 5.32 -11.98
C GLY A 70 -9.80 4.83 -10.99
N ALA A 71 -8.67 5.52 -10.83
CA ALA A 71 -7.63 5.15 -9.88
C ALA A 71 -7.96 5.49 -8.40
N LEU A 72 -9.00 6.28 -8.14
CA LEU A 72 -9.35 6.77 -6.81
C LEU A 72 -9.46 5.67 -5.73
N PRO A 73 -10.14 4.52 -5.97
CA PRO A 73 -10.17 3.44 -4.98
C PRO A 73 -8.77 2.92 -4.63
N VAL A 74 -7.90 2.79 -5.64
CA VAL A 74 -6.52 2.32 -5.46
C VAL A 74 -5.72 3.36 -4.67
N VAL A 75 -5.86 4.65 -4.99
CA VAL A 75 -5.22 5.74 -4.23
C VAL A 75 -5.65 5.70 -2.75
N VAL A 76 -6.94 5.56 -2.45
CA VAL A 76 -7.44 5.48 -1.08
C VAL A 76 -6.83 4.30 -0.32
N ALA A 77 -6.81 3.11 -0.95
CA ALA A 77 -6.24 1.92 -0.33
C ALA A 77 -4.71 2.07 -0.12
N THR A 78 -3.97 2.53 -1.13
CA THR A 78 -2.52 2.72 -1.09
C THR A 78 -2.13 3.76 -0.04
N THR A 79 -2.77 4.94 -0.03
CA THR A 79 -2.48 6.01 0.94
C THR A 79 -2.82 5.56 2.36
N GLY A 80 -3.95 4.88 2.55
CA GLY A 80 -4.30 4.31 3.85
C GLY A 80 -3.28 3.29 4.34
N GLY A 81 -2.92 2.33 3.48
CA GLY A 81 -1.89 1.34 3.77
C GLY A 81 -0.56 1.96 4.18
N ALA A 82 -0.11 2.95 3.41
CA ALA A 82 1.13 3.66 3.68
C ALA A 82 1.10 4.46 4.99
N LEU A 83 0.02 5.21 5.24
CA LEU A 83 -0.11 6.03 6.44
C LEU A 83 -0.11 5.16 7.71
N PHE A 84 -0.95 4.13 7.74
CA PHE A 84 -1.05 3.25 8.90
C PHE A 84 0.17 2.34 9.05
N GLY A 85 0.85 1.98 7.96
CA GLY A 85 2.15 1.31 8.00
C GLY A 85 3.23 2.21 8.60
N LEU A 86 3.36 3.45 8.13
CA LEU A 86 4.33 4.42 8.64
C LEU A 86 4.06 4.77 10.12
N LEU A 87 2.80 4.97 10.50
CA LEU A 87 2.45 5.21 11.90
C LEU A 87 2.87 4.04 12.79
N ASP A 88 2.63 2.81 12.38
CA ASP A 88 3.08 1.61 13.10
C ASP A 88 4.61 1.57 13.19
N ASP A 89 5.33 1.82 12.10
CA ASP A 89 6.80 1.81 12.09
C ASP A 89 7.42 2.90 12.98
N LEU A 90 6.82 4.09 13.05
CA LEU A 90 7.31 5.20 13.86
C LEU A 90 6.95 5.09 15.35
N THR A 91 5.88 4.37 15.67
CA THR A 91 5.35 4.28 17.04
C THR A 91 5.53 2.90 17.67
N GLU A 92 6.14 1.94 16.96
CA GLU A 92 6.38 0.59 17.47
C GLU A 92 7.30 0.64 18.70
N ASP A 93 6.70 0.42 19.87
CA ASP A 93 7.44 0.23 21.11
C ASP A 93 7.94 -1.21 21.22
N VAL A 94 9.26 -1.38 21.17
CA VAL A 94 9.95 -2.68 21.20
C VAL A 94 9.76 -3.38 22.56
N THR A 95 9.48 -2.63 23.63
CA THR A 95 9.38 -3.15 25.01
C THR A 95 8.03 -3.79 25.32
N THR A 96 6.97 -3.40 24.61
CA THR A 96 5.59 -3.89 24.82
C THR A 96 5.07 -4.76 23.67
N ARG A 97 5.97 -5.26 22.82
CA ARG A 97 5.67 -6.00 21.58
C ARG A 97 4.76 -7.20 21.82
N ARG A 98 3.48 -7.04 21.50
CA ARG A 98 2.51 -8.15 21.35
C ARG A 98 2.56 -8.64 19.91
N LYS A 99 2.68 -9.95 19.69
CA LYS A 99 2.81 -10.52 18.34
C LYS A 99 1.47 -11.00 17.80
N GLY A 100 1.18 -10.61 16.56
CA GLY A 100 0.13 -11.18 15.72
C GLY A 100 -1.27 -10.62 15.94
N LEU A 101 -2.14 -10.86 14.94
CA LEU A 101 -3.52 -10.33 14.89
C LEU A 101 -4.33 -10.66 16.15
N ARG A 102 -4.23 -11.89 16.67
CA ARG A 102 -4.93 -12.32 17.88
C ARG A 102 -4.55 -11.48 19.11
N GLY A 103 -3.28 -11.07 19.21
CA GLY A 103 -2.79 -10.25 20.31
C GLY A 103 -3.37 -8.84 20.29
N HIS A 104 -3.35 -8.20 19.12
CA HIS A 104 -3.89 -6.85 18.93
C HIS A 104 -5.41 -6.80 19.04
N LEU A 105 -6.13 -7.77 18.44
CA LEU A 105 -7.58 -7.87 18.56
C LEU A 105 -8.02 -8.20 19.99
N GLY A 106 -7.27 -9.05 20.70
CA GLY A 106 -7.52 -9.33 22.11
C GLY A 106 -7.29 -8.11 23.01
N ALA A 107 -6.30 -7.27 22.71
CA ALA A 107 -6.09 -5.99 23.39
C ALA A 107 -7.24 -5.01 23.11
N LEU A 108 -7.64 -4.89 21.85
CA LEU A 108 -8.77 -4.07 21.44
C LEU A 108 -10.07 -4.49 22.14
N ALA A 109 -10.31 -5.80 22.28
CA ALA A 109 -11.46 -6.35 23.01
C ALA A 109 -11.48 -5.99 24.50
N ARG A 110 -10.32 -5.61 25.07
CA ARG A 110 -10.19 -5.07 26.45
C ARG A 110 -10.14 -3.55 26.50
N GLY A 111 -10.38 -2.87 25.38
CA GLY A 111 -10.31 -1.41 25.26
C GLY A 111 -8.90 -0.83 25.07
N GLU A 112 -7.88 -1.67 24.88
CA GLU A 112 -6.49 -1.26 24.67
C GLU A 112 -6.18 -1.14 23.17
N LEU A 113 -6.05 0.09 22.65
CA LEU A 113 -5.66 0.33 21.26
C LEU A 113 -4.13 0.29 21.10
N THR A 114 -3.61 -0.85 20.66
CA THR A 114 -2.19 -1.00 20.27
C THR A 114 -1.91 -0.38 18.88
N THR A 115 -0.66 -0.03 18.58
CA THR A 115 -0.23 0.47 17.26
C THR A 115 -0.54 -0.51 16.13
N GLY A 116 -0.23 -1.79 16.32
CA GLY A 116 -0.59 -2.85 15.36
C GLY A 116 -2.11 -3.03 15.22
N GLY A 117 -2.88 -2.79 16.29
CA GLY A 117 -4.35 -2.75 16.24
C GLY A 117 -4.86 -1.57 15.41
N ALA A 118 -4.29 -0.39 15.60
CA ALA A 118 -4.59 0.80 14.80
C ALA A 118 -4.25 0.58 13.32
N LYS A 119 -3.14 -0.10 13.00
CA LYS A 119 -2.78 -0.48 11.62
C LYS A 119 -3.81 -1.40 10.99
N VAL A 120 -4.23 -2.45 11.69
CA VAL A 120 -5.24 -3.40 11.20
C VAL A 120 -6.57 -2.70 10.95
N LEU A 121 -7.04 -1.88 11.89
CA LEU A 121 -8.28 -1.13 11.75
C LEU A 121 -8.21 -0.10 10.62
N GLY A 122 -7.11 0.64 10.54
CA GLY A 122 -6.89 1.65 9.54
C GLY A 122 -6.83 1.09 8.12
N ILE A 123 -6.02 0.07 7.89
CA ILE A 123 -5.94 -0.64 6.60
C ILE A 123 -7.28 -1.28 6.24
N GLY A 124 -7.97 -1.88 7.21
CA GLY A 124 -9.30 -2.45 7.01
C GLY A 124 -10.33 -1.38 6.59
N ALA A 125 -10.35 -0.24 7.28
CA ALA A 125 -11.27 0.86 7.01
C ALA A 125 -11.02 1.47 5.62
N THR A 126 -9.78 1.79 5.27
CA THR A 126 -9.47 2.36 3.94
C THR A 126 -9.73 1.37 2.82
N SER A 127 -9.53 0.07 3.06
CA SER A 127 -9.89 -1.00 2.11
C SER A 127 -11.39 -1.09 1.88
N LEU A 128 -12.21 -0.94 2.93
CA LEU A 128 -13.67 -0.90 2.81
C LEU A 128 -14.15 0.36 2.08
N VAL A 129 -13.52 1.51 2.33
CA VAL A 129 -13.84 2.75 1.59
C VAL A 129 -13.48 2.60 0.11
N ALA A 130 -12.31 2.03 -0.21
CA ALA A 130 -11.92 1.71 -1.58
C ALA A 130 -12.92 0.75 -2.24
N ALA A 131 -13.31 -0.33 -1.57
CA ALA A 131 -14.32 -1.28 -2.06
C ALA A 131 -15.68 -0.60 -2.28
N ALA A 132 -16.12 0.26 -1.36
CA ALA A 132 -17.34 1.03 -1.53
C ALA A 132 -17.28 1.96 -2.76
N LEU A 133 -16.13 2.58 -3.02
CA LEU A 133 -15.91 3.38 -4.23
C LEU A 133 -15.94 2.55 -5.51
N ILE A 134 -15.45 1.31 -5.49
CA ILE A 134 -15.50 0.38 -6.64
C ILE A 134 -16.95 0.01 -6.97
N HIS A 135 -17.75 -0.31 -5.94
CA HIS A 135 -19.14 -0.76 -6.09
C HIS A 135 -20.17 0.39 -6.11
N ARG A 136 -19.71 1.63 -6.26
CA ARG A 136 -20.59 2.80 -6.38
C ARG A 136 -21.35 2.74 -7.71
N GLY A 137 -22.68 2.79 -7.63
CA GLY A 137 -23.53 2.78 -8.82
C GLY A 137 -23.85 1.38 -9.36
N ASP A 138 -23.38 0.33 -8.70
CA ASP A 138 -23.79 -1.04 -9.02
C ASP A 138 -25.30 -1.15 -8.83
N GLY A 139 -26.04 -1.56 -9.87
CA GLY A 139 -27.50 -1.73 -9.86
C GLY A 139 -28.02 -2.85 -8.95
N ARG A 140 -27.17 -3.39 -8.07
CA ARG A 140 -27.50 -4.42 -7.08
C ARG A 140 -28.30 -3.84 -5.93
N GLY A 141 -29.15 -4.67 -5.32
CA GLY A 141 -29.84 -4.34 -4.08
C GLY A 141 -28.86 -4.07 -2.92
N ARG A 142 -29.33 -3.40 -1.86
CA ARG A 142 -28.50 -2.98 -0.71
C ARG A 142 -27.69 -4.13 -0.12
N ALA A 143 -28.33 -5.28 0.13
CA ALA A 143 -27.67 -6.45 0.71
C ALA A 143 -26.53 -6.99 -0.17
N GLY A 144 -26.76 -7.10 -1.49
CA GLY A 144 -25.74 -7.53 -2.44
C GLY A 144 -24.54 -6.59 -2.45
N ARG A 145 -24.79 -5.27 -2.51
CA ARG A 145 -23.73 -4.26 -2.47
C ARG A 145 -22.92 -4.33 -1.17
N THR A 146 -23.57 -4.48 -0.02
CA THR A 146 -22.86 -4.60 1.26
C THR A 146 -21.94 -5.83 1.29
N LEU A 147 -22.41 -6.97 0.77
CA LEU A 147 -21.61 -8.18 0.68
C LEU A 147 -20.42 -7.99 -0.27
N ASP A 148 -20.63 -7.37 -1.43
CA ASP A 148 -19.54 -7.07 -2.38
C ASP A 148 -18.47 -6.16 -1.75
N VAL A 149 -18.89 -5.10 -1.05
CA VAL A 149 -17.97 -4.20 -0.35
C VAL A 149 -17.20 -4.93 0.74
N ALA A 150 -17.85 -5.80 1.51
CA ALA A 150 -17.20 -6.57 2.55
C ALA A 150 -16.16 -7.54 1.97
N VAL A 151 -16.51 -8.30 0.92
CA VAL A 151 -15.62 -9.25 0.26
C VAL A 151 -14.43 -8.53 -0.40
N THR A 152 -14.69 -7.49 -1.19
CA THR A 152 -13.64 -6.72 -1.86
C THR A 152 -12.73 -6.02 -0.85
N GLY A 153 -13.30 -5.43 0.21
CA GLY A 153 -12.52 -4.80 1.27
C GLY A 153 -11.65 -5.80 2.03
N ALA A 154 -12.17 -6.98 2.37
CA ALA A 154 -11.41 -8.05 2.99
C ALA A 154 -10.28 -8.57 2.10
N LEU A 155 -10.50 -8.67 0.78
CA LEU A 155 -9.46 -9.05 -0.18
C LEU A 155 -8.33 -8.02 -0.24
N VAL A 156 -8.66 -6.73 -0.30
CA VAL A 156 -7.64 -5.65 -0.32
C VAL A 156 -6.84 -5.61 0.99
N ALA A 157 -7.52 -5.60 2.14
CA ALA A 157 -6.86 -5.59 3.45
C ALA A 157 -6.02 -6.86 3.69
N GLY A 158 -6.58 -8.02 3.31
CA GLY A 158 -5.90 -9.32 3.39
C GLY A 158 -4.66 -9.38 2.50
N SER A 159 -4.72 -8.79 1.30
CA SER A 159 -3.57 -8.69 0.39
C SER A 159 -2.46 -7.82 0.97
N ALA A 160 -2.81 -6.68 1.58
CA ALA A 160 -1.84 -5.83 2.27
C ALA A 160 -1.17 -6.56 3.43
N ASN A 161 -1.94 -7.26 4.26
CA ASN A 161 -1.40 -8.09 5.35
C ASN A 161 -0.51 -9.23 4.80
N LEU A 162 -0.91 -9.90 3.72
CA LEU A 162 -0.11 -10.95 3.08
C LEU A 162 1.24 -10.39 2.59
N LEU A 163 1.26 -9.25 1.91
CA LEU A 163 2.50 -8.62 1.46
C LEU A 163 3.41 -8.26 2.64
N ASN A 164 2.85 -7.70 3.72
CA ASN A 164 3.59 -7.41 4.95
C ASN A 164 4.19 -8.69 5.58
N LEU A 165 3.51 -9.84 5.49
CA LEU A 165 4.04 -11.14 5.97
C LEU A 165 5.11 -11.74 5.04
N LEU A 166 5.08 -11.40 3.75
CA LEU A 166 6.11 -11.83 2.80
C LEU A 166 7.40 -11.01 2.92
N ASP A 167 7.30 -9.80 3.46
CA ASP A 167 8.40 -8.86 3.63
C ASP A 167 9.32 -9.17 4.83
N LEU A 168 9.78 -10.41 4.90
CA LEU A 168 10.73 -10.87 5.92
C LEU A 168 12.15 -11.05 5.37
N ARG A 169 12.31 -11.08 4.05
CA ARG A 169 13.61 -11.22 3.37
C ARG A 169 13.63 -10.39 2.08
N PRO A 170 14.81 -9.87 1.67
CA PRO A 170 14.94 -9.00 0.52
C PRO A 170 14.26 -9.56 -0.74
N GLY A 171 13.40 -8.75 -1.35
CA GLY A 171 12.77 -9.02 -2.64
C GLY A 171 11.63 -10.04 -2.65
N ARG A 172 11.22 -10.62 -1.51
CA ARG A 172 10.08 -11.58 -1.47
C ARG A 172 8.75 -10.92 -1.80
N ALA A 173 8.44 -9.80 -1.15
CA ALA A 173 7.22 -9.05 -1.40
C ALA A 173 7.16 -8.54 -2.85
N LEU A 174 8.28 -8.02 -3.38
CA LEU A 174 8.40 -7.58 -4.77
C LEU A 174 8.12 -8.69 -5.78
N LYS A 175 8.67 -9.89 -5.56
CA LYS A 175 8.40 -11.06 -6.41
C LYS A 175 6.92 -11.43 -6.39
N ALA A 176 6.31 -11.45 -5.20
CA ALA A 176 4.89 -11.76 -5.07
C ALA A 176 4.00 -10.73 -5.77
N LEU A 177 4.32 -9.44 -5.63
CA LEU A 177 3.66 -8.36 -6.36
C LEU A 177 3.80 -8.55 -7.88
N GLY A 178 5.01 -8.82 -8.37
CA GLY A 178 5.28 -9.04 -9.79
C GLY A 178 4.48 -10.21 -10.39
N VAL A 179 4.42 -11.35 -9.67
CA VAL A 179 3.62 -12.51 -10.09
C VAL A 179 2.13 -12.15 -10.12
N ALA A 180 1.61 -11.52 -9.06
CA ALA A 180 0.21 -11.13 -8.95
C ALA A 180 -0.21 -10.10 -10.03
N ALA A 181 0.70 -9.21 -10.40
CA ALA A 181 0.46 -8.18 -11.41
C ALA A 181 0.57 -8.69 -12.85
N SER A 182 1.27 -9.80 -13.09
CA SER A 182 1.58 -10.30 -14.44
C SER A 182 0.38 -10.53 -15.37
N PRO A 183 -0.80 -11.03 -14.93
CA PRO A 183 -1.94 -11.22 -15.82
C PRO A 183 -2.52 -9.88 -16.29
N TRP A 184 -2.53 -8.88 -15.40
CA TRP A 184 -3.13 -7.57 -15.65
C TRP A 184 -2.32 -6.72 -16.64
N LEU A 185 -1.01 -6.92 -16.70
CA LEU A 185 -0.14 -6.30 -17.71
C LEU A 185 -0.33 -6.90 -19.10
N ARG A 186 -0.61 -8.21 -19.18
CA ARG A 186 -0.71 -8.93 -20.46
C ARG A 186 -2.06 -8.75 -21.15
N CYS A 187 -3.14 -8.59 -20.39
CA CYS A 187 -4.49 -8.57 -20.95
C CYS A 187 -4.98 -7.18 -21.41
N GLY A 188 -4.13 -6.14 -21.42
CA GLY A 188 -4.46 -4.80 -21.96
C GLY A 188 -5.70 -4.13 -21.33
N GLN A 189 -6.16 -4.62 -20.18
CA GLN A 189 -7.44 -4.23 -19.60
C GLN A 189 -7.38 -2.83 -18.96
N ARG A 190 -8.55 -2.30 -18.59
CA ARG A 190 -8.73 -1.00 -17.92
C ARG A 190 -7.82 -0.80 -16.70
N GLY A 191 -7.36 -1.87 -16.05
CA GLY A 191 -6.43 -1.85 -14.90
C GLY A 191 -4.92 -1.86 -15.23
N GLY A 192 -4.52 -2.00 -16.49
CA GLY A 192 -3.11 -2.09 -16.91
C GLY A 192 -2.26 -0.89 -16.48
N PRO A 193 -2.68 0.36 -16.76
CA PRO A 193 -1.93 1.56 -16.35
C PRO A 193 -1.78 1.71 -14.84
N ALA A 194 -2.82 1.40 -14.05
CA ALA A 194 -2.75 1.45 -12.59
C ALA A 194 -1.83 0.35 -12.03
N THR A 195 -1.86 -0.85 -12.62
CA THR A 195 -0.93 -1.94 -12.27
C THR A 195 0.52 -1.54 -12.57
N ALA A 196 0.75 -0.91 -13.73
CA ALA A 196 2.06 -0.42 -14.11
C ALA A 196 2.57 0.72 -13.22
N ALA A 197 1.69 1.59 -12.73
CA ALA A 197 2.03 2.58 -11.72
C ALA A 197 2.56 1.93 -10.43
N LEU A 198 1.84 0.92 -9.91
CA LEU A 198 2.23 0.21 -8.69
C LEU A 198 3.55 -0.55 -8.85
N LEU A 199 3.78 -1.16 -10.02
CA LEU A 199 5.04 -1.84 -10.32
C LEU A 199 6.20 -0.88 -10.56
N GLY A 200 5.96 0.28 -11.16
CA GLY A 200 6.99 1.28 -11.38
C GLY A 200 7.43 1.97 -10.08
N ALA A 201 6.54 2.04 -9.10
CA ALA A 201 6.86 2.59 -7.78
C ALA A 201 7.71 1.66 -6.92
N ALA A 202 7.71 0.36 -7.21
CA ALA A 202 8.32 -0.70 -6.42
C ALA A 202 9.76 -1.01 -6.85
#